data_AF-A0A2A8LLY8-F1
#
_entry.id   AF-A0A2A8LLY8-F1
#
_cell.length_a   1.000
_cell.length_b   1.000
_cell.length_c   1.000
_cell.angle_alpha   90.00
_cell.angle_beta   90.00
_cell.angle_gamma   90.00
#
_symmetry.space_group_name_H-M   'P 1'
#
loop_
_entity.id
_entity.type
_entity.pdbx_description
1 polymer ?
#
loop_
_entity_poly.entity_id
_entity_poly.type
_entity_poly.pdbx_seq_one_letter_code
_entity_poly.pdbx_strand_id
1 'polypeptide(L)'
;MLPSWERTLELAYFNHHVITEINNKQQVNWLLLDLGLDNISEEQINNALDRMLIGFNRLFKYKAIQQVNLGYFRMLDIIKKGDTYHLRIHILLPVIKSYFQGRYYIKHDSWTSLWSRAVGLENGLYVSVKVMNGKEDRHEILQEKILKFREQNSEITLRKNNIIISRRLVGYSRLLKNIADQFLNGNSFHLGVNKLCIDDPIANQVFVNMLEWHAGLREVSEKYFLE
;
A
#
# COMPACT_ATOMS: atom_id res chain seq x y z
N MET A 1 -18.66 4.58 10.90
CA MET A 1 -17.34 4.64 10.25
C MET A 1 -16.46 3.68 11.04
N LEU A 2 -15.89 2.66 10.40
CA LEU A 2 -15.08 1.65 11.10
C LEU A 2 -13.84 2.32 11.73
N PRO A 3 -13.33 1.82 12.87
CA PRO A 3 -11.98 2.10 13.33
C PRO A 3 -10.96 1.91 12.20
N SER A 4 -9.90 2.72 12.20
CA SER A 4 -8.94 2.72 11.09
C SER A 4 -8.25 1.36 10.89
N TRP A 5 -7.99 0.62 11.97
CA TRP A 5 -7.39 -0.72 11.89
C TRP A 5 -8.35 -1.78 11.34
N GLU A 6 -9.65 -1.70 11.64
CA GLU A 6 -10.66 -2.57 11.03
C GLU A 6 -10.68 -2.33 9.53
N ARG A 7 -10.61 -1.06 9.11
CA ARG A 7 -10.54 -0.70 7.70
C ARG A 7 -9.28 -1.24 7.03
N THR A 8 -8.12 -1.19 7.67
CA THR A 8 -6.88 -1.82 7.19
C THR A 8 -7.11 -3.32 6.97
N LEU A 9 -7.69 -4.01 7.95
CA LEU A 9 -7.93 -5.44 7.88
C LEU A 9 -8.89 -5.80 6.74
N GLU A 10 -9.99 -5.06 6.57
CA GLU A 10 -10.91 -5.24 5.43
C GLU A 10 -10.20 -5.07 4.09
N LEU A 11 -9.35 -4.04 3.96
CA LEU A 11 -8.60 -3.77 2.75
C LEU A 11 -7.57 -4.87 2.46
N ALA A 12 -6.91 -5.41 3.50
CA ALA A 12 -5.98 -6.52 3.36
C ALA A 12 -6.69 -7.77 2.84
N TYR A 13 -7.83 -8.14 3.43
CA TYR A 13 -8.64 -9.26 2.95
C TYR A 13 -9.10 -9.05 1.50
N PHE A 14 -9.64 -7.86 1.18
CA PHE A 14 -10.12 -7.59 -0.17
C PHE A 14 -9.00 -7.67 -1.20
N ASN A 15 -7.83 -7.09 -0.91
CA ASN A 15 -6.70 -7.17 -1.83
C ASN A 15 -6.12 -8.58 -1.93
N HIS A 16 -6.15 -9.40 -0.87
CA HIS A 16 -5.78 -10.81 -0.95
C HIS A 16 -6.61 -11.54 -2.03
N HIS A 17 -7.93 -11.38 -2.00
CA HIS A 17 -8.83 -11.96 -3.00
C HIS A 17 -8.59 -11.40 -4.41
N VAL A 18 -8.40 -10.09 -4.53
CA VAL A 18 -8.08 -9.44 -5.82
C VAL A 18 -6.77 -9.99 -6.41
N ILE A 19 -5.73 -10.16 -5.60
CA ILE A 19 -4.44 -10.70 -6.01
C ILE A 19 -4.59 -12.16 -6.44
N THR A 20 -5.27 -12.97 -5.63
CA THR A 20 -5.54 -14.38 -5.95
C THR A 20 -6.23 -14.51 -7.30
N GLU A 21 -7.27 -13.71 -7.53
CA GLU A 21 -8.02 -13.73 -8.78
C GLU A 21 -7.17 -13.28 -9.98
N ILE A 22 -6.28 -12.31 -9.79
CA ILE A 22 -5.33 -11.88 -10.82
C ILE A 22 -4.35 -13.02 -11.15
N ASN A 23 -3.76 -13.64 -10.13
CA ASN A 23 -2.76 -14.69 -10.27
C ASN A 23 -3.35 -15.95 -10.94
N ASN A 24 -4.62 -16.26 -10.68
CA ASN A 24 -5.36 -17.32 -11.36
C ASN A 24 -5.61 -17.04 -12.84
N LYS A 25 -5.81 -15.76 -13.21
CA LYS A 25 -6.14 -15.35 -14.58
C LYS A 25 -4.92 -15.08 -15.47
N GLN A 26 -3.81 -14.61 -14.90
CA GLN A 26 -2.61 -14.28 -15.67
C GLN A 26 -1.34 -14.25 -14.82
N GLN A 27 -0.22 -14.53 -15.49
CA GLN A 27 1.10 -14.52 -14.88
C GLN A 27 1.66 -13.09 -14.81
N VAL A 28 1.85 -12.59 -13.59
CA VAL A 28 2.42 -11.28 -13.29
C VAL A 28 3.50 -11.41 -12.22
N ASN A 29 4.33 -10.39 -12.07
CA ASN A 29 5.15 -10.24 -10.86
C ASN A 29 4.55 -9.13 -10.00
N TRP A 30 4.77 -9.20 -8.69
CA TRP A 30 4.24 -8.21 -7.75
C TRP A 30 5.37 -7.44 -7.07
N LEU A 31 5.22 -6.12 -7.07
CA LEU A 31 6.02 -5.22 -6.26
C LEU A 31 5.16 -4.58 -5.19
N LEU A 32 5.73 -4.46 -4.00
CA LEU A 32 5.26 -3.56 -2.96
C LEU A 32 6.15 -2.32 -3.03
N LEU A 33 5.57 -1.21 -3.49
CA LEU A 33 6.25 0.06 -3.70
C LEU A 33 5.69 1.07 -2.72
N ASP A 34 6.57 1.67 -1.93
CA ASP A 34 6.21 2.79 -1.08
C ASP A 34 6.91 4.05 -1.56
N LEU A 35 6.12 5.10 -1.77
CA LEU A 35 6.60 6.43 -2.16
C LEU A 35 6.18 7.42 -1.11
N GLY A 36 7.04 8.36 -0.75
CA GLY A 36 6.72 9.28 0.33
C GLY A 36 7.55 10.55 0.36
N LEU A 37 7.17 11.38 1.33
CA LEU A 37 7.89 12.56 1.75
C LEU A 37 8.07 12.53 3.27
N ASP A 38 9.25 12.91 3.76
CA ASP A 38 9.63 12.86 5.17
C ASP A 38 9.81 14.24 5.80
N ASN A 39 9.69 14.29 7.14
CA ASN A 39 9.98 15.44 7.98
C ASN A 39 9.18 16.70 7.58
N ILE A 40 7.90 16.53 7.26
CA ILE A 40 7.01 17.62 6.85
C ILE A 40 6.44 18.30 8.10
N SER A 41 6.51 19.62 8.20
CA SER A 41 5.89 20.36 9.31
C SER A 41 4.35 20.41 9.17
N GLU A 42 3.65 20.66 10.27
CA GLU A 42 2.19 20.80 10.28
C GLU A 42 1.69 21.86 9.27
N GLU A 43 2.37 22.99 9.18
CA GLU A 43 2.02 24.08 8.26
C GLU A 43 2.12 23.68 6.78
N GLN A 44 3.03 22.76 6.46
CA GLN A 44 3.32 22.35 5.09
C GLN A 44 2.55 21.10 4.64
N ILE A 45 1.88 20.40 5.56
CA ILE A 45 1.31 19.06 5.31
C ILE A 45 0.35 19.02 4.12
N ASN A 46 -0.54 20.00 3.99
CA ASN A 46 -1.52 20.03 2.90
C ASN A 46 -0.84 20.23 1.54
N ASN A 47 0.11 21.16 1.46
CA ASN A 47 0.86 21.42 0.23
C ASN A 47 1.75 20.21 -0.14
N ALA A 48 2.36 19.56 0.85
CA ALA A 48 3.16 18.36 0.65
C ALA A 48 2.31 17.18 0.15
N LEU A 49 1.10 16.98 0.72
CA LEU A 49 0.14 15.98 0.26
C LEU A 49 -0.27 16.20 -1.21
N ASP A 50 -0.61 17.44 -1.59
CA ASP A 50 -1.00 17.74 -2.96
C ASP A 50 0.15 17.51 -3.93
N ARG A 51 1.36 18.00 -3.58
CA ARG A 51 2.57 17.74 -4.36
C ARG A 51 2.83 16.25 -4.53
N MET A 52 2.75 15.48 -3.45
CA MET A 52 2.98 14.05 -3.44
C MET A 52 1.96 13.31 -4.34
N LEU A 53 0.67 13.61 -4.23
CA LEU A 53 -0.37 12.96 -5.03
C LEU A 53 -0.32 13.36 -6.51
N ILE A 54 0.00 14.63 -6.82
CA ILE A 54 0.27 15.09 -8.19
C ILE A 54 1.50 14.37 -8.75
N GLY A 55 2.56 14.27 -7.96
CA GLY A 55 3.78 13.54 -8.31
C GLY A 55 3.50 12.07 -8.58
N PHE A 56 2.68 11.41 -7.76
CA PHE A 56 2.26 10.03 -7.98
C PHE A 56 1.55 9.87 -9.34
N ASN A 57 0.59 10.75 -9.64
CA ASN A 57 -0.11 10.74 -10.92
C ASN A 57 0.84 11.00 -12.11
N ARG A 58 1.88 11.82 -11.93
CA ARG A 58 2.90 12.10 -12.95
C ARG A 58 3.84 10.90 -13.15
N LEU A 59 4.31 10.27 -12.07
CA LEU A 59 5.19 9.10 -12.10
C LEU A 59 4.58 7.96 -12.93
N PHE A 60 3.31 7.66 -12.70
CA PHE A 60 2.59 6.59 -13.41
C PHE A 60 2.28 6.91 -14.89
N LYS A 61 2.56 8.14 -15.35
CA LYS A 61 2.53 8.54 -16.76
C LYS A 61 3.90 8.45 -17.44
N TYR A 62 4.99 8.21 -16.70
CA TYR A 62 6.30 8.04 -17.32
C TYR A 62 6.36 6.74 -18.12
N LYS A 63 6.93 6.82 -19.34
CA LYS A 63 7.08 5.66 -20.25
C LYS A 63 7.71 4.45 -19.57
N ALA A 64 8.75 4.68 -18.75
CA ALA A 64 9.44 3.64 -17.99
C ALA A 64 8.51 2.87 -17.04
N ILE A 65 7.51 3.54 -16.44
CA ILE A 65 6.52 2.93 -15.56
C ILE A 65 5.37 2.34 -16.38
N GLN A 66 4.85 3.06 -17.37
CA GLN A 66 3.73 2.61 -18.19
C GLN A 66 3.99 1.28 -18.91
N GLN A 67 5.21 1.07 -19.38
CA GLN A 67 5.58 -0.16 -20.08
C GLN A 67 5.59 -1.41 -19.17
N VAL A 68 5.71 -1.24 -17.85
CA VAL A 68 5.79 -2.36 -16.90
C VAL A 68 4.53 -2.51 -16.04
N ASN A 69 3.86 -1.40 -15.74
CA ASN A 69 2.70 -1.34 -14.84
C ASN A 69 1.45 -1.96 -15.49
N LEU A 70 0.79 -2.89 -14.79
CA LEU A 70 -0.49 -3.48 -15.20
C LEU A 70 -1.71 -2.88 -14.48
N GLY A 71 -1.48 -2.03 -13.48
CA GLY A 71 -2.49 -1.46 -12.60
C GLY A 71 -1.91 -1.26 -11.22
N TYR A 72 -2.72 -0.79 -10.28
CA TYR A 72 -2.29 -0.75 -8.88
C TYR A 72 -3.46 -0.68 -7.93
N PHE A 73 -3.19 -1.05 -6.69
CA PHE A 73 -3.88 -0.55 -5.51
C PHE A 73 -2.95 0.47 -4.86
N ARG A 74 -3.49 1.58 -4.36
CA ARG A 74 -2.76 2.51 -3.52
C ARG A 74 -3.51 2.85 -2.25
N MET A 75 -2.76 3.13 -1.19
CA MET A 75 -3.28 3.64 0.06
C MET A 75 -2.39 4.76 0.60
N LEU A 76 -3.01 5.87 1.01
CA LEU A 76 -2.34 7.00 1.64
C LEU A 76 -2.25 6.79 3.15
N ASP A 77 -1.04 6.73 3.69
CA ASP A 77 -0.74 6.69 5.13
C ASP A 77 -0.04 8.00 5.52
N ILE A 78 -0.55 8.66 6.55
CA ILE A 78 -0.04 9.92 7.07
C ILE A 78 0.36 9.67 8.51
N ILE A 79 1.66 9.69 8.78
CA ILE A 79 2.23 9.27 10.06
C ILE A 79 2.72 10.53 10.78
N LYS A 80 2.09 10.90 11.88
CA LYS A 80 2.58 11.95 12.78
C LYS A 80 3.59 11.37 13.76
N LYS A 81 4.79 11.94 13.80
CA LYS A 81 5.89 11.61 14.71
C LYS A 81 6.42 12.89 15.34
N GLY A 82 6.08 13.11 16.61
CA GLY A 82 6.34 14.37 17.30
C GLY A 82 5.72 15.54 16.54
N ASP A 83 6.55 16.51 16.17
CA ASP A 83 6.15 17.73 15.46
C ASP A 83 6.19 17.60 13.92
N THR A 84 6.52 16.42 13.41
CA THR A 84 6.67 16.17 11.97
C THR A 84 5.73 15.11 11.45
N TYR A 85 5.46 15.17 10.15
CA TYR A 85 4.65 14.23 9.40
C TYR A 85 5.48 13.51 8.36
N HIS A 86 5.27 12.20 8.26
CA HIS A 86 5.82 11.33 7.24
C HIS A 86 4.66 10.84 6.36
N LEU A 87 4.71 11.20 5.08
CA LEU A 87 3.67 10.90 4.12
C LEU A 87 4.08 9.65 3.34
N ARG A 88 3.18 8.69 3.18
CA ARG A 88 3.41 7.46 2.41
C ARG A 88 2.25 7.16 1.49
N ILE A 89 2.57 6.70 0.29
CA ILE A 89 1.67 6.04 -0.63
C ILE A 89 2.17 4.61 -0.76
N HIS A 90 1.45 3.70 -0.12
CA HIS A 90 1.68 2.27 -0.23
C HIS A 90 1.02 1.75 -1.50
N ILE A 91 1.75 0.99 -2.32
CA ILE A 91 1.32 0.61 -3.65
C ILE A 91 1.53 -0.89 -3.87
N LEU A 92 0.45 -1.62 -4.16
CA LEU A 92 0.52 -2.96 -4.73
C LEU A 92 0.56 -2.83 -6.24
N LEU A 93 1.67 -3.24 -6.84
CA LEU A 93 1.98 -2.98 -8.24
C LEU A 93 2.22 -4.30 -8.97
N PRO A 94 1.22 -4.86 -9.68
CA PRO A 94 1.47 -5.92 -10.64
C PRO A 94 2.23 -5.35 -11.83
N VAL A 95 3.34 -6.00 -12.14
CA VAL A 95 4.17 -5.70 -13.30
C VAL A 95 4.17 -6.89 -14.26
N ILE A 96 4.47 -6.60 -15.53
CA ILE A 96 4.59 -7.62 -16.58
C ILE A 96 5.49 -8.80 -16.16
N LYS A 97 5.19 -10.00 -16.67
CA LYS A 97 5.96 -11.23 -16.40
C LYS A 97 7.46 -11.07 -16.69
N SER A 98 7.81 -10.29 -17.72
CA SER A 98 9.19 -10.04 -18.15
C SER A 98 9.90 -8.93 -17.38
N TYR A 99 9.34 -8.42 -16.28
CA TYR A 99 9.90 -7.30 -15.52
C TYR A 99 11.35 -7.55 -15.08
N PHE A 100 11.67 -8.75 -14.60
CA PHE A 100 13.02 -9.11 -14.14
C PHE A 100 13.95 -9.61 -15.27
N GLN A 101 13.52 -9.57 -16.53
CA GLN A 101 14.28 -10.08 -17.68
C GLN A 101 15.17 -9.01 -18.33
N GLY A 102 15.76 -8.11 -17.53
CA GLY A 102 16.69 -7.09 -17.99
C GLY A 102 16.02 -5.79 -18.42
N ARG A 103 15.59 -5.67 -19.69
CA ARG A 103 15.20 -4.39 -20.33
C ARG A 103 14.18 -3.55 -19.54
N TYR A 104 13.26 -4.22 -18.86
CA TYR A 104 12.13 -3.60 -18.16
C TYR A 104 12.39 -3.39 -16.67
N TYR A 105 13.46 -3.95 -16.12
CA TYR A 105 13.74 -3.90 -14.69
C TYR A 105 14.11 -2.48 -14.28
N ILE A 106 13.45 -1.96 -13.24
CA ILE A 106 13.71 -0.63 -12.70
C ILE A 106 14.44 -0.81 -11.38
N LYS A 107 15.71 -0.41 -11.35
CA LYS A 107 16.54 -0.42 -10.15
C LYS A 107 16.02 0.57 -9.11
N HIS A 108 16.37 0.38 -7.85
CA HIS A 108 15.98 1.28 -6.76
C HIS A 108 16.38 2.74 -7.03
N ASP A 109 17.62 3.01 -7.44
CA ASP A 109 18.08 4.37 -7.78
C ASP A 109 17.27 5.01 -8.91
N SER A 110 16.81 4.19 -9.87
CA SER A 110 15.92 4.66 -10.93
C SER A 110 14.53 5.00 -10.39
N TRP A 111 13.97 4.22 -9.47
CA TRP A 111 12.73 4.58 -8.78
C TRP A 111 12.88 5.89 -8.01
N THR A 112 13.96 6.06 -7.25
CA THR A 112 14.27 7.30 -6.52
C THR A 112 14.39 8.49 -7.46
N SER A 113 15.14 8.35 -8.55
CA SER A 113 15.31 9.42 -9.57
C SER A 113 13.99 9.78 -10.25
N LEU A 114 13.18 8.78 -10.61
CA LEU A 114 11.87 8.99 -11.21
C LEU A 114 10.92 9.66 -10.22
N TRP A 115 10.95 9.25 -8.95
CA TRP A 115 10.12 9.84 -7.90
C TRP A 115 10.50 11.30 -7.65
N SER A 116 11.78 11.59 -7.43
CA SER A 116 12.34 12.94 -7.31
C SER A 116 11.86 13.85 -8.44
N ARG A 117 12.03 13.41 -9.69
CA ARG A 117 11.56 14.16 -10.88
C ARG A 117 10.05 14.33 -10.91
N ALA A 118 9.30 13.32 -10.46
CA ALA A 118 7.85 13.36 -10.45
C ALA A 118 7.31 14.36 -9.42
N VAL A 119 7.91 14.46 -8.23
CA VAL A 119 7.50 15.41 -7.19
C VAL A 119 8.15 16.79 -7.31
N GLY A 120 9.28 16.89 -8.03
CA GLY A 120 10.06 18.13 -8.15
C GLY A 120 10.80 18.49 -6.86
N LEU A 121 11.39 17.49 -6.19
CA LEU A 121 12.17 17.63 -4.96
C LEU A 121 13.39 16.73 -5.00
N GLU A 122 14.47 17.16 -4.37
CA GLU A 122 15.72 16.37 -4.25
C GLU A 122 15.89 15.77 -2.86
N ASN A 123 15.38 16.44 -1.82
CA ASN A 123 15.52 16.04 -0.42
C ASN A 123 14.18 15.62 0.19
N GLY A 124 14.24 14.89 1.31
CA GLY A 124 13.06 14.45 2.05
C GLY A 124 12.19 13.44 1.29
N LEU A 125 12.77 12.72 0.33
CA LEU A 125 12.08 11.68 -0.44
C LEU A 125 12.16 10.34 0.29
N TYR A 126 11.08 9.57 0.23
CA TYR A 126 11.05 8.17 0.66
C TYR A 126 10.72 7.26 -0.52
N VAL A 127 11.52 6.21 -0.73
CA VAL A 127 11.27 5.16 -1.73
C VAL A 127 11.68 3.79 -1.18
N SER A 128 10.72 2.87 -1.12
CA SER A 128 10.97 1.46 -0.81
C SER A 128 10.38 0.59 -1.92
N VAL A 129 11.13 -0.43 -2.35
CA VAL A 129 10.71 -1.37 -3.39
C VAL A 129 11.00 -2.78 -2.92
N LYS A 130 9.95 -3.57 -2.64
CA LYS A 130 10.05 -4.96 -2.23
C LYS A 130 9.40 -5.86 -3.28
N VAL A 131 10.10 -6.91 -3.68
CA VAL A 131 9.57 -7.93 -4.59
C VAL A 131 8.78 -8.96 -3.77
N MET A 132 7.54 -9.22 -4.16
CA MET A 132 6.76 -10.30 -3.57
C MET A 132 7.07 -11.60 -4.30
N ASN A 133 7.59 -12.58 -3.57
CA ASN A 133 8.04 -13.86 -4.12
C ASN A 133 7.41 -15.07 -3.41
N GLY A 134 6.52 -14.83 -2.43
CA GLY A 134 5.80 -15.89 -1.74
C GLY A 134 6.68 -16.79 -0.87
N LYS A 135 7.88 -16.35 -0.48
CA LYS A 135 8.79 -17.17 0.34
C LYS A 135 8.41 -17.24 1.83
N GLU A 136 7.46 -16.43 2.27
CA GLU A 136 6.95 -16.42 3.64
C GLU A 136 5.64 -17.21 3.68
N ASP A 137 5.73 -18.53 3.86
CA ASP A 137 4.55 -19.40 3.91
C ASP A 137 4.62 -20.30 5.14
N ARG A 138 3.77 -20.02 6.13
CA ARG A 138 3.20 -21.03 7.04
C ARG A 138 1.82 -20.53 7.44
N HIS A 139 0.80 -21.31 7.10
CA HIS A 139 -0.60 -21.14 7.50
C HIS A 139 -0.83 -20.59 8.93
N GLU A 140 -0.02 -21.06 9.88
CA GLU A 140 -0.07 -20.65 11.29
C GLU A 140 0.30 -19.17 11.50
N ILE A 141 1.23 -18.64 10.70
CA ILE A 141 1.71 -17.25 10.79
C ILE A 141 0.57 -16.28 10.44
N LEU A 142 -0.33 -16.63 9.52
CA LEU A 142 -1.38 -15.71 9.08
C LEU A 142 -2.43 -15.48 10.16
N GLN A 143 -2.92 -16.57 10.77
CA GLN A 143 -3.88 -16.50 11.88
C GLN A 143 -3.26 -15.84 13.10
N GLU A 144 -2.02 -16.22 13.46
CA GLU A 144 -1.28 -15.61 14.56
C GLU A 144 -1.09 -14.10 14.33
N LYS A 145 -0.70 -13.68 13.12
CA LYS A 145 -0.55 -12.26 12.79
C LYS A 145 -1.87 -11.50 12.84
N ILE A 146 -2.97 -12.09 12.38
CA ILE A 146 -4.30 -11.46 12.48
C ILE A 146 -4.69 -11.30 13.95
N LEU A 147 -4.46 -12.32 14.79
CA LEU A 147 -4.78 -12.26 16.21
C LEU A 147 -3.95 -11.17 16.91
N LYS A 148 -2.61 -11.19 16.72
CA LYS A 148 -1.71 -10.16 17.25
C LYS A 148 -2.10 -8.76 16.78
N PHE A 149 -2.44 -8.61 15.50
CA PHE A 149 -2.91 -7.33 14.96
C PHE A 149 -4.18 -6.85 15.66
N ARG A 150 -5.17 -7.73 15.88
CA ARG A 150 -6.41 -7.39 16.60
C ARG A 150 -6.13 -7.00 18.05
N GLU A 151 -5.29 -7.76 18.75
CA GLU A 151 -4.90 -7.48 20.13
C GLU A 151 -4.25 -6.10 20.25
N GLN A 152 -3.22 -5.83 19.44
CA GLN A 152 -2.49 -4.57 19.45
C GLN A 152 -3.35 -3.34 19.11
N ASN A 153 -4.37 -3.52 18.27
CA ASN A 153 -5.21 -2.41 17.82
C ASN A 153 -6.52 -2.26 18.60
N SER A 154 -6.90 -3.24 19.43
CA SER A 154 -8.11 -3.19 20.26
C SER A 154 -8.08 -2.07 21.31
N GLU A 155 -6.89 -1.63 21.73
CA GLU A 155 -6.69 -0.60 22.76
C GLU A 155 -6.50 0.82 22.19
N ILE A 156 -6.42 0.98 20.86
CA ILE A 156 -6.14 2.29 20.23
C ILE A 156 -7.40 3.16 20.30
N THR A 157 -7.37 4.15 21.19
CA THR A 157 -8.45 5.11 21.36
C THR A 157 -8.58 6.03 20.13
N LEU A 158 -9.80 6.16 19.61
CA LEU A 158 -10.17 7.08 18.53
C LEU A 158 -9.85 8.53 18.91
N ARG A 159 -8.66 9.03 18.55
CA ARG A 159 -8.42 10.48 18.50
C ARG A 159 -9.00 11.02 17.19
N LYS A 160 -10.12 11.74 17.31
CA LYS A 160 -10.63 12.60 16.24
C LYS A 160 -9.59 13.69 15.97
N ASN A 161 -8.71 13.46 15.00
CA ASN A 161 -7.84 14.51 14.51
C ASN A 161 -8.58 15.30 13.44
N ASN A 162 -8.68 16.62 13.64
CA ASN A 162 -9.38 17.57 12.78
C ASN A 162 -8.72 17.79 11.40
N ILE A 163 -7.72 16.99 11.03
CA ILE A 163 -7.23 16.97 9.65
C ILE A 163 -8.28 16.25 8.82
N ILE A 164 -9.21 17.04 8.25
CA ILE A 164 -10.18 16.55 7.28
C ILE A 164 -9.38 16.16 6.04
N ILE A 165 -9.03 14.87 5.93
CA ILE A 165 -8.42 14.34 4.71
C ILE A 165 -9.53 14.20 3.67
N SER A 166 -9.87 15.31 3.00
CA SER A 166 -10.78 15.33 1.85
C SER A 166 -10.25 14.52 0.66
N ARG A 167 -8.98 14.11 0.73
CA ARG A 167 -8.27 13.37 -0.30
C ARG A 167 -8.69 11.91 -0.30
N ARG A 168 -8.79 11.34 -1.50
CA ARG A 168 -9.05 9.91 -1.69
C ARG A 168 -7.89 9.08 -1.10
N LEU A 169 -8.17 8.44 0.04
CA LEU A 169 -7.21 7.60 0.77
C LEU A 169 -6.81 6.35 -0.01
N VAL A 170 -7.77 5.68 -0.63
CA VAL A 170 -7.58 4.41 -1.34
C VAL A 170 -7.92 4.57 -2.82
N GLY A 171 -7.15 3.96 -3.72
CA GLY A 171 -7.45 3.96 -5.14
C GLY A 171 -7.02 2.70 -5.86
N TYR A 172 -7.84 2.26 -6.82
CA TYR A 172 -7.55 1.15 -7.72
C TYR A 172 -7.38 1.65 -9.15
N SER A 173 -6.53 0.98 -9.92
CA SER A 173 -6.26 1.32 -11.33
C SER A 173 -6.14 0.06 -12.19
N ARG A 174 -6.64 0.16 -13.43
CA ARG A 174 -6.54 -0.85 -14.50
C ARG A 174 -6.89 -2.25 -13.99
N LEU A 175 -5.93 -3.19 -14.03
CA LEU A 175 -6.16 -4.58 -13.69
C LEU A 175 -6.84 -4.77 -12.33
N LEU A 176 -6.29 -4.15 -11.27
CA LEU A 176 -6.87 -4.29 -9.94
C LEU A 176 -8.25 -3.63 -9.85
N LYS A 177 -8.46 -2.51 -10.55
CA LYS A 177 -9.79 -1.87 -10.59
C LYS A 177 -10.83 -2.77 -11.23
N ASN A 178 -10.50 -3.38 -12.37
CA ASN A 178 -11.43 -4.25 -13.08
C ASN A 178 -11.86 -5.45 -12.24
N ILE A 179 -10.92 -6.09 -11.55
CA ILE A 179 -11.20 -7.22 -10.66
C ILE A 179 -11.94 -6.76 -9.40
N ALA A 180 -11.54 -5.63 -8.80
CA ALA A 180 -12.22 -5.07 -7.64
C ALA A 180 -13.68 -4.72 -7.95
N ASP A 181 -13.96 -4.07 -9.08
CA ASP A 181 -15.31 -3.70 -9.50
C ASP A 181 -16.19 -4.95 -9.72
N GLN A 182 -15.62 -6.06 -10.22
CA GLN A 182 -16.34 -7.35 -10.35
C GLN A 182 -16.79 -7.89 -8.99
N PHE A 183 -15.92 -7.89 -7.98
CA PHE A 183 -16.27 -8.35 -6.64
C PHE A 183 -17.32 -7.48 -5.96
N LEU A 184 -17.21 -6.15 -6.12
CA LEU A 184 -18.13 -5.20 -5.51
C LEU A 184 -19.54 -5.25 -6.12
N ASN A 185 -19.63 -5.44 -7.45
CA ASN A 185 -20.91 -5.51 -8.15
C ASN A 185 -21.61 -6.87 -7.99
N GLY A 186 -20.86 -7.93 -7.69
CA GLY A 186 -21.39 -9.29 -7.58
C GLY A 186 -22.10 -9.65 -6.27
N ASN A 187 -22.28 -8.70 -5.32
CA ASN A 187 -22.87 -8.93 -3.98
C ASN A 187 -22.25 -10.10 -3.16
N SER A 188 -21.05 -10.59 -3.54
CA SER A 188 -20.47 -11.82 -2.99
C SER A 188 -19.44 -11.60 -1.87
N PHE A 189 -19.10 -10.34 -1.56
CA PHE A 189 -17.97 -10.07 -0.70
C PHE A 189 -18.33 -10.00 0.79
N HIS A 190 -18.47 -11.17 1.41
CA HIS A 190 -18.42 -11.31 2.88
C HIS A 190 -16.98 -11.64 3.32
N LEU A 191 -16.33 -10.66 3.95
CA LEU A 191 -15.00 -10.72 4.55
C LEU A 191 -14.92 -11.76 5.67
N GLY A 192 -14.12 -12.81 5.51
CA GLY A 192 -13.88 -13.79 6.57
C GLY A 192 -12.57 -14.52 6.38
N VAL A 193 -11.85 -14.79 7.47
CA VAL A 193 -10.52 -15.40 7.45
C VAL A 193 -10.52 -16.77 6.77
N ASN A 194 -11.59 -17.53 6.97
CA ASN A 194 -11.81 -18.85 6.37
C ASN A 194 -11.95 -18.82 4.84
N LYS A 195 -11.93 -17.63 4.22
CA LYS A 195 -12.02 -17.45 2.76
C LYS A 195 -10.68 -17.07 2.13
N LEU A 196 -9.63 -16.80 2.91
CA LEU A 196 -8.31 -16.53 2.34
C LEU A 196 -7.82 -17.74 1.54
N CYS A 197 -7.39 -17.50 0.31
CA CYS A 197 -6.72 -18.51 -0.51
C CYS A 197 -5.29 -18.73 -0.02
N ILE A 198 -5.15 -19.76 0.80
CA ILE A 198 -3.90 -20.18 1.44
C ILE A 198 -2.86 -20.68 0.45
N ASP A 199 -3.29 -21.12 -0.74
CA ASP A 199 -2.41 -21.67 -1.77
C ASP A 199 -1.78 -20.59 -2.66
N ASP A 200 -2.13 -19.31 -2.44
CA ASP A 200 -1.47 -18.17 -3.10
C ASP A 200 -0.46 -17.51 -2.14
N PRO A 201 0.82 -17.92 -2.17
CA PRO A 201 1.82 -17.41 -1.24
C PRO A 201 2.14 -15.92 -1.46
N ILE A 202 1.91 -15.39 -2.67
CA ILE A 202 2.08 -13.96 -2.94
C ILE A 202 0.95 -13.17 -2.29
N ALA A 203 -0.30 -13.61 -2.44
CA ALA A 203 -1.44 -12.98 -1.79
C ALA A 203 -1.31 -13.02 -0.27
N ASN A 204 -0.87 -14.16 0.30
CA ASN A 204 -0.59 -14.32 1.73
C ASN A 204 0.48 -13.33 2.22
N GLN A 205 1.61 -13.26 1.52
CA GLN A 205 2.69 -12.33 1.85
C GLN A 205 2.19 -10.88 1.79
N VAL A 206 1.47 -10.50 0.74
CA VAL A 206 0.92 -9.14 0.61
C VAL A 206 -0.04 -8.81 1.75
N PHE A 207 -0.96 -9.73 2.08
CA PHE A 207 -1.90 -9.55 3.19
C PHE A 207 -1.16 -9.20 4.49
N VAL A 208 -0.11 -9.94 4.82
CA VAL A 208 0.71 -9.68 6.02
C VAL A 208 1.35 -8.28 5.98
N ASN A 209 1.96 -7.90 4.86
CA ASN A 209 2.57 -6.57 4.75
C ASN A 209 1.52 -5.45 4.85
N MET A 210 0.30 -5.69 4.38
CA MET A 210 -0.80 -4.72 4.49
C MET A 210 -1.32 -4.53 5.92
N LEU A 211 -1.04 -5.43 6.87
CA LEU A 211 -1.43 -5.22 8.26
C LEU A 211 -0.67 -4.05 8.89
N GLU A 212 0.52 -3.71 8.38
CA GLU A 212 1.31 -2.56 8.85
C GLU A 212 0.84 -1.22 8.28
N TRP A 213 -0.14 -1.25 7.38
CA TRP A 213 -0.61 -0.10 6.64
C TRP A 213 -1.75 0.59 7.38
N HIS A 214 -1.77 1.93 7.35
CA HIS A 214 -2.88 2.71 7.89
C HIS A 214 -3.47 3.69 6.88
N ALA A 215 -4.77 3.61 6.61
CA ALA A 215 -5.43 4.55 5.70
C ALA A 215 -5.74 5.88 6.40
N GLY A 216 -5.03 6.93 6.03
CA GLY A 216 -5.18 8.27 6.58
C GLY A 216 -4.22 8.56 7.74
N LEU A 217 -4.61 9.47 8.63
CA LEU A 217 -3.74 9.99 9.69
C LEU A 217 -3.68 9.06 10.90
N ARG A 218 -2.47 8.69 11.29
CA ARG A 218 -2.14 8.09 12.59
C ARG A 218 -1.04 8.87 13.30
N GLU A 219 -1.06 8.83 14.61
CA GLU A 219 0.01 9.35 15.47
C GLU A 219 0.72 8.16 16.10
N VAL A 220 2.05 8.12 16.00
CA VAL A 220 2.85 7.03 16.56
C VAL A 220 3.57 7.59 17.79
N SER A 221 3.37 6.95 18.95
CA SER A 221 4.10 7.32 20.16
C SER A 221 5.57 6.89 20.06
N GLU A 222 6.49 7.66 20.63
CA GLU A 222 7.94 7.40 20.59
C GLU A 222 8.36 6.03 21.15
N LYS A 223 7.47 5.34 21.88
CA LYS A 223 7.75 4.05 22.53
C LYS A 223 7.91 2.84 21.60
N TYR A 224 7.56 2.94 20.31
CA TYR A 224 7.54 1.79 19.38
C TYR A 224 8.81 1.56 18.55
N PHE A 225 9.95 2.18 18.90
CA PHE A 225 11.19 2.09 18.10
C PHE A 225 12.43 1.67 18.90
N LEU A 226 12.26 1.03 20.05
CA LEU A 226 13.35 0.34 20.76
C LEU A 226 13.22 -1.18 20.61
N GLU A 227 13.16 -1.69 19.38
CA GLU A 227 13.55 -3.07 19.02
C GLU A 227 14.16 -3.10 17.61
#